data_AF-A0A1W6SR04-F1
#
_entry.id   AF-A0A1W6SR04-F1
#
_cell.length_a   1.000
_cell.length_b   1.000
_cell.length_c   1.000
_cell.angle_alpha   90.00
_cell.angle_beta   90.00
_cell.angle_gamma   90.00
#
_symmetry.space_group_name_H-M   'P 1'
#
loop_
_entity.id
_entity.type
_entity.pdbx_description
1 polymer ?
#
loop_
_entity_poly.entity_id
_entity_poly.type
_entity_poly.pdbx_seq_one_letter_code
_entity_poly.pdbx_strand_id
1 'polypeptide(L)'
;MHIKNHFAELGRRERKRLQLLDNLADTAWALFESEGFAVVTMERIADVADVAKGTLYKHFSAKEALLCHRFHRELEKAWPEVLADITSLPSFEGQLRAFLERSAAWSQSHRAFLLPYVQFRLSEPRRRDDDSRSGLDCIFGYFIAQGQASEEFCAACEPAILAVYLEFLYLAALLRWLLHEDLSLTEEFSRMLDLFLFGLRPRP
;
A
#
# COMPACT_ATOMS: atom_id res chain seq x y z
N MET A 1 -0.29 17.34 -4.43
CA MET A 1 -1.07 16.20 -3.92
C MET A 1 -2.29 15.99 -4.81
N HIS A 2 -2.15 15.22 -5.89
CA HIS A 2 -3.22 14.98 -6.87
C HIS A 2 -3.82 13.59 -6.72
N ILE A 3 -4.33 13.25 -5.54
CA ILE A 3 -5.18 12.04 -5.40
C ILE A 3 -6.63 12.35 -5.85
N LYS A 4 -7.01 13.63 -5.98
CA LYS A 4 -8.40 14.03 -6.31
C LYS A 4 -8.68 14.39 -7.78
N ASN A 5 -7.69 14.53 -8.66
CA ASN A 5 -7.93 15.06 -10.03
C ASN A 5 -7.63 14.12 -11.20
N HIS A 6 -7.16 12.88 -10.97
CA HIS A 6 -6.77 12.05 -12.12
C HIS A 6 -7.99 11.54 -12.92
N PHE A 7 -9.13 11.25 -12.28
CA PHE A 7 -10.28 10.61 -12.95
C PHE A 7 -11.10 11.53 -13.87
N ALA A 8 -11.05 12.86 -13.70
CA ALA A 8 -11.83 13.81 -14.51
C ALA A 8 -11.21 14.07 -15.91
N GLU A 9 -9.93 13.72 -16.10
CA GLU A 9 -9.17 14.01 -17.34
C GLU A 9 -8.74 12.75 -18.11
N LEU A 10 -9.10 11.55 -17.65
CA LEU A 10 -8.74 10.33 -18.36
C LEU A 10 -9.52 10.21 -19.67
N GLY A 11 -8.81 10.12 -20.80
CA GLY A 11 -9.42 9.82 -22.08
C GLY A 11 -10.23 8.51 -22.05
N ARG A 12 -11.24 8.38 -22.93
CA ARG A 12 -12.13 7.19 -23.00
C ARG A 12 -11.36 5.86 -23.04
N ARG A 13 -10.20 5.83 -23.70
CA ARG A 13 -9.33 4.64 -23.79
C ARG A 13 -8.75 4.25 -22.43
N GLU A 14 -8.30 5.22 -21.64
CA GLU A 14 -7.69 4.96 -20.34
C GLU A 14 -8.73 4.52 -19.32
N ARG A 15 -9.93 5.11 -19.33
CA ARG A 15 -11.04 4.62 -18.49
C ARG A 15 -11.42 3.17 -18.80
N LYS A 16 -11.50 2.80 -20.09
CA LYS A 16 -11.77 1.42 -20.50
C LYS A 16 -10.65 0.47 -20.04
N ARG A 17 -9.39 0.92 -20.09
CA ARG A 17 -8.25 0.14 -19.62
C ARG A 17 -8.33 -0.07 -18.11
N LEU A 18 -8.54 0.98 -17.32
CA LEU A 18 -8.67 0.86 -15.86
C LEU A 18 -9.82 -0.06 -15.47
N GLN A 19 -10.98 0.06 -16.12
CA GLN A 19 -12.10 -0.85 -15.87
C GLN A 19 -11.75 -2.31 -16.15
N LEU A 20 -10.97 -2.57 -17.20
CA LEU A 20 -10.47 -3.93 -17.49
C LEU A 20 -9.53 -4.42 -16.37
N LEU A 21 -8.55 -3.62 -15.97
CA LEU A 21 -7.61 -3.98 -14.90
C LEU A 21 -8.33 -4.27 -13.59
N ASP A 22 -9.30 -3.43 -13.26
CA ASP A 22 -10.18 -3.56 -12.11
C ASP A 22 -10.97 -4.88 -12.14
N ASN A 23 -11.62 -5.18 -13.28
CA ASN A 23 -12.38 -6.41 -13.43
C ASN A 23 -11.50 -7.67 -13.32
N LEU A 24 -10.26 -7.62 -13.84
CA LEU A 24 -9.32 -8.73 -13.72
C LEU A 24 -8.88 -8.94 -12.26
N ALA A 25 -8.58 -7.85 -11.55
CA ALA A 25 -8.21 -7.90 -10.14
C ALA A 25 -9.37 -8.37 -9.24
N ASP A 26 -10.60 -7.96 -9.54
CA ASP A 26 -11.80 -8.39 -8.82
C ASP A 26 -12.13 -9.86 -9.07
N THR A 27 -12.00 -10.33 -10.30
CA THR A 27 -12.14 -11.76 -10.63
C THR A 27 -11.11 -12.60 -9.87
N ALA A 28 -9.85 -12.14 -9.86
CA ALA A 28 -8.79 -12.82 -9.12
C ALA A 28 -9.05 -12.83 -7.61
N TRP A 29 -9.48 -11.71 -7.03
CA TRP A 29 -9.83 -11.60 -5.62
C TRP A 29 -10.94 -12.58 -5.22
N ALA A 30 -12.03 -12.65 -5.99
CA ALA A 30 -13.12 -13.60 -5.72
C ALA A 30 -12.66 -15.06 -5.77
N LEU A 31 -11.73 -15.40 -6.68
CA LEU A 31 -11.11 -16.72 -6.72
C LEU A 31 -10.19 -16.96 -5.52
N PHE A 32 -9.41 -15.98 -5.09
CA PHE A 32 -8.54 -16.10 -3.92
C PHE A 32 -9.33 -16.34 -2.64
N GLU A 33 -10.48 -15.67 -2.47
CA GLU A 33 -11.37 -15.85 -1.31
C GLU A 33 -12.08 -17.21 -1.32
N SER A 34 -12.48 -17.70 -2.49
CA SER A 34 -13.29 -18.93 -2.61
C SER A 34 -12.48 -20.22 -2.75
N GLU A 35 -11.39 -20.20 -3.51
CA GLU A 35 -10.56 -21.37 -3.83
C GLU A 35 -9.21 -21.36 -3.08
N GLY A 36 -8.82 -20.22 -2.50
CA GLY A 36 -7.58 -20.03 -1.76
C GLY A 36 -6.42 -19.53 -2.63
N PHE A 37 -5.70 -18.51 -2.15
CA PHE A 37 -4.63 -17.85 -2.90
C PHE A 37 -3.56 -18.80 -3.45
N ALA A 38 -3.15 -19.82 -2.68
CA ALA A 38 -2.10 -20.74 -3.09
C ALA A 38 -2.47 -21.58 -4.32
N VAL A 39 -3.75 -21.96 -4.44
CA VAL A 39 -4.26 -22.88 -5.47
C VAL A 39 -4.56 -22.15 -6.78
N VAL A 40 -5.07 -20.92 -6.69
CA VAL A 40 -5.45 -20.14 -7.88
C VAL A 40 -4.23 -19.83 -8.76
N THR A 41 -4.37 -20.05 -10.07
CA THR A 41 -3.35 -19.77 -11.08
C THR A 41 -3.77 -18.67 -12.04
N MET A 42 -2.81 -18.14 -12.81
CA MET A 42 -3.10 -17.15 -13.85
C MET A 42 -4.01 -17.71 -14.96
N GLU A 43 -3.89 -19.00 -15.28
CA GLU A 43 -4.79 -19.70 -16.22
C GLU A 43 -6.22 -19.69 -15.70
N ARG A 44 -6.41 -20.09 -14.43
CA ARG A 44 -7.73 -20.12 -13.81
C ARG A 44 -8.39 -18.74 -13.80
N ILE A 45 -7.62 -17.70 -13.51
CA ILE A 45 -8.10 -16.30 -13.55
C ILE A 45 -8.49 -15.90 -14.97
N ALA A 46 -7.66 -16.21 -15.97
CA ALA A 46 -7.93 -15.89 -17.37
C ALA A 46 -9.20 -16.59 -17.89
N ASP A 47 -9.37 -17.87 -17.54
CA ASP A 47 -10.54 -18.67 -17.92
C ASP A 47 -11.84 -18.08 -17.32
N VAL A 48 -11.83 -17.70 -16.04
CA VAL A 48 -13.02 -17.14 -15.37
C VAL A 48 -13.30 -15.71 -15.82
N ALA A 49 -12.28 -14.93 -16.11
CA ALA A 49 -12.41 -13.56 -16.61
C ALA A 49 -12.76 -13.48 -18.11
N ASP A 50 -12.86 -14.61 -18.81
CA ASP A 50 -13.09 -14.71 -20.26
C ASP A 50 -12.09 -13.88 -21.08
N VAL A 51 -10.80 -14.02 -20.75
CA VAL A 51 -9.70 -13.38 -21.48
C VAL A 51 -8.62 -14.39 -21.85
N ALA A 52 -7.94 -14.13 -22.97
CA ALA A 52 -6.75 -14.91 -23.30
C ALA A 52 -5.65 -14.73 -22.24
N LYS A 53 -4.95 -15.82 -21.89
CA LYS A 53 -3.80 -15.80 -20.97
C LYS A 53 -2.78 -14.70 -21.31
N GLY A 54 -2.42 -14.57 -22.59
CA GLY A 54 -1.49 -13.52 -23.05
C GLY A 54 -1.98 -12.08 -22.78
N THR A 55 -3.29 -11.85 -22.80
CA THR A 55 -3.89 -10.56 -22.44
C THR A 55 -3.73 -10.29 -20.95
N LEU A 56 -3.98 -11.28 -20.09
CA LEU A 56 -3.77 -11.14 -18.65
C LEU A 56 -2.31 -10.84 -18.32
N TYR A 57 -1.37 -11.61 -18.88
CA TYR A 57 0.08 -11.40 -18.65
C TYR A 57 0.63 -10.08 -19.19
N LYS A 58 -0.03 -9.51 -20.21
CA LYS A 58 0.29 -8.16 -20.69
C LYS A 58 0.02 -7.08 -19.64
N HIS A 59 -0.94 -7.33 -18.75
CA HIS A 59 -1.37 -6.39 -17.72
C HIS A 59 -0.76 -6.70 -16.35
N PHE A 60 -0.63 -7.98 -16.01
CA PHE A 60 -0.16 -8.44 -14.71
C PHE A 60 0.90 -9.52 -14.87
N SER A 61 2.09 -9.29 -14.31
CA SER A 61 3.23 -10.20 -14.40
C SER A 61 2.99 -11.52 -13.65
N ALA A 62 2.22 -11.47 -12.57
CA ALA A 62 1.90 -12.60 -11.70
C ALA A 62 0.56 -12.37 -10.96
N LYS A 63 0.08 -13.39 -10.25
CA LYS A 63 -1.18 -13.29 -9.49
C LYS A 63 -1.08 -12.33 -8.30
N GLU A 64 0.12 -12.18 -7.76
CA GLU A 64 0.48 -11.22 -6.73
C GLU A 64 0.32 -9.78 -7.23
N ALA A 65 0.57 -9.51 -8.53
CA ALA A 65 0.38 -8.19 -9.11
C ALA A 65 -1.11 -7.78 -9.14
N LEU A 66 -2.02 -8.74 -9.37
CA LEU A 66 -3.48 -8.53 -9.27
C LEU A 66 -3.88 -8.19 -7.84
N LEU A 67 -3.30 -8.89 -6.85
CA LEU A 67 -3.50 -8.62 -5.43
C LEU A 67 -3.02 -7.22 -5.05
N CYS A 68 -1.83 -6.83 -5.50
CA CYS A 68 -1.30 -5.47 -5.29
C CYS A 68 -2.24 -4.40 -5.87
N HIS A 69 -2.67 -4.55 -7.13
CA HIS A 69 -3.61 -3.63 -7.76
C HIS A 69 -4.91 -3.50 -6.97
N ARG A 70 -5.46 -4.63 -6.52
CA ARG A 70 -6.70 -4.66 -5.71
C ARG A 70 -6.54 -3.90 -4.39
N PHE A 71 -5.42 -4.09 -3.69
CA PHE A 71 -5.15 -3.44 -2.41
C PHE A 71 -4.83 -1.95 -2.55
N HIS A 72 -4.08 -1.55 -3.58
CA HIS A 72 -3.81 -0.13 -3.84
C HIS A 72 -5.08 0.62 -4.17
N ARG A 73 -5.95 0.03 -5.01
CA ARG A 73 -7.26 0.61 -5.34
C ARG A 73 -8.17 0.70 -4.11
N GLU A 74 -8.10 -0.26 -3.19
CA GLU A 74 -8.86 -0.19 -1.93
C GLU A 74 -8.40 0.97 -1.05
N LEU A 75 -7.08 1.10 -0.88
CA LEU A 75 -6.46 2.18 -0.14
C LEU A 75 -6.80 3.54 -0.76
N GLU A 76 -6.72 3.66 -2.10
CA GLU A 76 -7.08 4.89 -2.82
C GLU A 76 -8.54 5.30 -2.59
N LYS A 77 -9.47 4.33 -2.64
CA LYS A 77 -10.90 4.57 -2.38
C LYS A 77 -11.18 4.96 -0.93
N ALA A 78 -10.49 4.35 0.03
CA ALA A 78 -10.63 4.64 1.45
C ALA A 78 -9.93 5.94 1.87
N TRP A 79 -8.93 6.39 1.10
CA TRP A 79 -8.06 7.50 1.47
C TRP A 79 -8.79 8.81 1.81
N PRO A 80 -9.82 9.28 1.07
CA PRO A 80 -10.50 10.52 1.41
C PRO A 80 -11.14 10.53 2.81
N GLU A 81 -11.71 9.39 3.23
CA GLU A 81 -12.31 9.22 4.55
C GLU A 81 -11.22 9.13 5.63
N VAL A 82 -10.19 8.32 5.39
CA VAL A 82 -9.02 8.22 6.28
C VAL A 82 -8.39 9.59 6.51
N LEU A 83 -8.20 10.37 5.44
CA LEU A 83 -7.62 11.70 5.49
C LEU A 83 -8.51 12.68 6.28
N ALA A 84 -9.83 12.65 6.06
CA ALA A 84 -10.76 13.51 6.79
C ALA A 84 -10.70 13.26 8.31
N ASP A 85 -10.61 11.99 8.70
CA ASP A 85 -10.57 11.63 10.11
C ASP A 85 -9.24 11.99 10.77
N ILE A 86 -8.11 11.66 10.15
CA ILE A 86 -6.80 11.92 10.77
C ILE A 86 -6.48 13.42 10.79
N THR A 87 -6.88 14.22 9.80
CA THR A 87 -6.61 15.67 9.79
C THR A 87 -7.29 16.44 10.92
N SER A 88 -8.21 15.81 11.65
CA SER A 88 -8.75 16.34 12.90
C SER A 88 -7.76 16.30 14.08
N LEU A 89 -6.69 15.50 13.98
CA LEU A 89 -5.66 15.36 15.00
C LEU A 89 -4.66 16.52 14.95
N PRO A 90 -4.18 17.00 16.12
CA PRO A 90 -3.46 18.27 16.23
C PRO A 90 -2.02 18.23 15.73
N SER A 91 -1.44 17.04 15.48
CA SER A 91 -0.05 16.89 15.07
C SER A 91 0.12 15.85 13.96
N PHE A 92 1.10 16.03 13.08
CA PHE A 92 1.41 15.09 12.00
C PHE A 92 1.96 13.76 12.53
N GLU A 93 2.64 13.77 13.67
CA GLU A 93 2.97 12.54 14.41
C GLU A 93 1.69 11.79 14.78
N GLY A 94 0.70 12.49 15.37
CA GLY A 94 -0.58 11.91 15.74
C GLY A 94 -1.35 11.37 14.54
N GLN A 95 -1.33 12.11 13.42
CA GLN A 95 -1.94 11.68 12.15
C GLN A 95 -1.29 10.40 11.62
N LEU A 96 0.04 10.32 11.65
CA LEU A 96 0.78 9.16 11.18
C LEU A 96 0.54 7.93 12.08
N ARG A 97 0.46 8.12 13.41
CA ARG A 97 0.07 7.07 14.36
C ARG A 97 -1.34 6.55 14.07
N ALA A 98 -2.32 7.43 13.91
CA ALA A 98 -3.69 7.04 13.59
C ALA A 98 -3.82 6.33 12.23
N PHE A 99 -3.03 6.74 11.24
CA PHE A 99 -2.94 6.04 9.96
C PHE A 99 -2.39 4.60 10.14
N LEU A 100 -1.31 4.43 10.90
CA LEU A 100 -0.73 3.11 11.17
C LEU A 100 -1.66 2.20 11.98
N GLU A 101 -2.43 2.74 12.92
CA GLU A 101 -3.45 1.97 13.66
C GLU A 101 -4.54 1.42 12.73
N ARG A 102 -5.05 2.26 11.82
CA ARG A 102 -6.02 1.84 10.80
C ARG A 102 -5.44 0.79 9.85
N SER A 103 -4.21 1.03 9.41
CA SER A 103 -3.46 0.08 8.59
C SER A 103 -3.26 -1.26 9.31
N ALA A 104 -3.01 -1.25 10.62
CA ALA A 104 -2.89 -2.46 11.42
C ALA A 104 -4.23 -3.24 11.47
N ALA A 105 -5.34 -2.54 11.69
CA ALA A 105 -6.67 -3.15 11.69
C ALA A 105 -7.04 -3.78 10.33
N TRP A 106 -6.77 -3.07 9.23
CA TRP A 106 -6.96 -3.59 7.88
C TRP A 106 -6.04 -4.79 7.61
N SER A 107 -4.80 -4.73 8.08
CA SER A 107 -3.84 -5.80 7.87
C SER A 107 -4.21 -7.08 8.62
N GLN A 108 -4.80 -6.95 9.81
CA GLN A 108 -5.31 -8.08 10.59
C GLN A 108 -6.42 -8.83 9.85
N SER A 109 -7.36 -8.13 9.21
CA SER A 109 -8.44 -8.77 8.44
C SER A 109 -7.94 -9.41 7.13
N HIS A 110 -6.79 -8.99 6.61
CA HIS A 110 -6.22 -9.49 5.35
C HIS A 110 -4.97 -10.37 5.54
N ARG A 111 -4.66 -10.79 6.77
CA ARG A 111 -3.40 -11.48 7.13
C ARG A 111 -3.01 -12.60 6.17
N ALA A 112 -3.98 -13.42 5.74
CA ALA A 112 -3.77 -14.57 4.86
C ALA A 112 -3.16 -14.22 3.49
N PHE A 113 -3.35 -12.98 3.02
CA PHE A 113 -2.90 -12.52 1.71
C PHE A 113 -1.67 -11.60 1.78
N LEU A 114 -1.28 -11.15 2.98
CA LEU A 114 -0.24 -10.13 3.11
C LEU A 114 1.17 -10.66 2.93
N LEU A 115 1.46 -11.92 3.29
CA LEU A 115 2.79 -12.50 3.07
C LEU A 115 3.18 -12.53 1.58
N PRO A 116 2.36 -13.10 0.66
CA PRO A 116 2.69 -13.06 -0.77
C PRO A 116 2.73 -11.63 -1.33
N TYR A 117 1.86 -10.73 -0.84
CA TYR A 117 1.93 -9.31 -1.18
C TYR A 117 3.29 -8.70 -0.80
N VAL A 118 3.73 -8.84 0.45
CA VAL A 118 5.00 -8.26 0.93
C VAL A 118 6.20 -8.85 0.19
N GLN A 119 6.22 -10.18 -0.02
CA GLN A 119 7.28 -10.85 -0.75
C GLN A 119 7.39 -10.35 -2.20
N PHE A 120 6.25 -10.25 -2.89
CA PHE A 120 6.21 -9.71 -4.26
C PHE A 120 6.73 -8.28 -4.31
N ARG A 121 6.24 -7.42 -3.41
CA ARG A 121 6.64 -6.01 -3.28
C ARG A 121 8.14 -5.82 -3.02
N LEU A 122 8.76 -6.71 -2.24
CA LEU A 122 10.20 -6.67 -1.97
C LEU A 122 11.04 -7.21 -3.15
N SER A 123 10.46 -8.08 -3.98
CA SER A 123 11.13 -8.72 -5.11
C SER A 123 11.08 -7.92 -6.42
N GLU A 124 10.08 -7.04 -6.58
CA GLU A 124 9.93 -6.29 -7.82
C GLU A 124 11.14 -5.36 -8.08
N PRO A 125 11.76 -5.44 -9.26
CA PRO A 125 12.83 -4.52 -9.62
C PRO A 125 12.29 -3.10 -9.58
N ARG A 126 12.91 -2.23 -8.77
CA ARG A 126 12.55 -0.81 -8.72
C ARG A 126 12.73 -0.21 -10.12
N ARG A 127 11.63 -0.05 -10.85
CA ARG A 127 11.64 0.67 -12.13
C ARG A 127 11.58 2.15 -11.84
N ARG A 128 12.41 2.91 -12.55
CA ARG A 128 12.59 4.36 -12.37
C ARG A 128 11.32 5.17 -12.70
N ASP A 129 10.44 4.59 -13.51
CA ASP A 129 9.21 5.21 -14.04
C ASP A 129 7.92 4.51 -13.55
N ASP A 130 7.98 3.74 -12.45
CA ASP A 130 6.77 3.14 -11.88
C ASP A 130 5.97 4.20 -11.12
N ASP A 131 5.10 4.88 -11.86
CA ASP A 131 4.26 6.02 -11.43
C ASP A 131 3.22 5.62 -10.35
N SER A 132 3.25 4.37 -9.88
CA SER A 132 2.35 3.84 -8.87
C SER A 132 3.07 2.86 -7.96
N ARG A 133 4.00 3.41 -7.17
CA ARG A 133 4.34 2.87 -5.84
C ARG A 133 3.04 2.69 -5.04
N SER A 134 3.08 1.94 -3.93
CA SER A 134 1.92 1.30 -3.26
C SER A 134 0.70 2.17 -2.89
N GLY A 135 0.77 3.47 -3.13
CA GLY A 135 -0.03 4.50 -2.51
C GLY A 135 0.58 4.92 -1.17
N LEU A 136 1.28 4.01 -0.46
CA LEU A 136 1.87 4.29 0.84
C LEU A 136 3.01 5.30 0.77
N ASP A 137 3.82 5.29 -0.28
CA ASP A 137 4.88 6.28 -0.49
C ASP A 137 4.33 7.69 -0.69
N CYS A 138 3.22 7.83 -1.44
CA CYS A 138 2.52 9.09 -1.60
C CYS A 138 1.92 9.57 -0.27
N ILE A 139 1.34 8.66 0.51
CA ILE A 139 0.76 8.92 1.82
C ILE A 139 1.84 9.35 2.82
N PHE A 140 2.92 8.57 2.95
CA PHE A 140 4.06 8.90 3.81
C PHE A 140 4.74 10.19 3.37
N GLY A 141 4.94 10.38 2.07
CA GLY A 141 5.47 11.62 1.50
C GLY A 141 4.60 12.83 1.86
N TYR A 142 3.28 12.68 1.85
CA TYR A 142 2.36 13.72 2.32
C TYR A 142 2.59 14.06 3.79
N PHE A 143 2.54 13.09 4.71
CA PHE A 143 2.73 13.37 6.14
C PHE A 143 4.09 14.00 6.44
N ILE A 144 5.14 13.47 5.81
CA ILE A 144 6.51 13.96 6.02
C ILE A 144 6.63 15.40 5.51
N ALA A 145 6.15 15.68 4.30
CA ALA A 145 6.23 17.02 3.73
C ALA A 145 5.42 18.04 4.54
N GLN A 146 4.23 17.66 5.02
CA GLN A 146 3.42 18.54 5.85
C GLN A 146 4.03 18.78 7.23
N GLY A 147 4.52 17.73 7.90
CA GLY A 147 5.19 17.88 9.18
C GLY A 147 6.49 18.68 9.10
N GLN A 148 7.22 18.61 7.98
CA GLN A 148 8.36 19.50 7.73
C GLN A 148 7.91 20.95 7.51
N ALA A 149 6.84 21.18 6.77
CA ALA A 149 6.31 22.52 6.51
C ALA A 149 5.74 23.19 7.77
N SER A 150 5.26 22.41 8.74
CA SER A 150 4.79 22.89 10.05
C SER A 150 5.88 22.90 11.13
N GLU A 151 7.15 22.65 10.77
CA GLU A 151 8.30 22.58 11.69
C GLU A 151 8.20 21.49 12.78
N GLU A 152 7.30 20.53 12.62
CA GLU A 152 7.15 19.38 13.50
C GLU A 152 8.24 18.31 13.22
N PHE A 153 8.65 18.17 11.96
CA PHE A 153 9.68 17.24 11.52
C PHE A 153 10.92 17.96 10.98
N CYS A 154 12.08 17.31 11.09
CA CYS A 154 13.34 17.82 10.58
C CYS A 154 13.30 17.99 9.04
N ALA A 155 13.58 19.20 8.55
CA ALA A 155 13.63 19.53 7.13
C ALA A 155 15.00 19.29 6.46
N ALA A 156 15.94 18.63 7.14
CA ALA A 156 17.29 18.38 6.61
C ALA A 156 17.35 17.32 5.49
N CYS A 157 16.30 16.51 5.34
CA CYS A 157 16.22 15.45 4.33
C CYS A 157 14.99 15.65 3.45
N GLU A 158 15.11 15.25 2.18
CA GLU A 158 14.02 15.34 1.22
C GLU A 158 12.85 14.42 1.60
N PRO A 159 11.59 14.91 1.59
CA PRO A 159 10.42 14.10 1.96
C PRO A 159 10.30 12.79 1.18
N ALA A 160 10.65 12.80 -0.11
CA ALA A 160 10.55 11.63 -0.97
C ALA A 160 11.48 10.50 -0.52
N ILE A 161 12.69 10.84 -0.05
CA ILE A 161 13.67 9.88 0.47
C ILE A 161 13.15 9.28 1.79
N LEU A 162 12.68 10.13 2.69
CA LEU A 162 12.13 9.72 3.98
C LEU A 162 10.90 8.82 3.81
N ALA A 163 10.04 9.09 2.82
CA ALA A 163 8.88 8.27 2.49
C ALA A 163 9.27 6.87 2.01
N VAL A 164 10.36 6.75 1.23
CA VAL A 164 10.94 5.43 0.87
C VAL A 164 11.37 4.69 2.13
N TYR A 165 12.12 5.34 3.03
CA TYR A 165 12.61 4.67 4.24
C TYR A 165 11.45 4.22 5.14
N LEU A 166 10.47 5.08 5.35
CA LEU A 166 9.29 4.74 6.14
C LEU A 166 8.47 3.61 5.50
N GLU A 167 8.33 3.58 4.17
CA GLU A 167 7.67 2.46 3.47
C GLU A 167 8.40 1.13 3.72
N PHE A 168 9.73 1.09 3.64
CA PHE A 168 10.48 -0.15 3.89
C PHE A 168 10.46 -0.57 5.36
N LEU A 169 10.47 0.38 6.28
CA LEU A 169 10.29 0.08 7.70
C LEU A 169 8.89 -0.46 7.99
N TYR A 170 7.86 0.10 7.37
CA TYR A 170 6.49 -0.41 7.42
C TYR A 170 6.39 -1.85 6.89
N LEU A 171 6.97 -2.14 5.72
CA LEU A 171 7.00 -3.50 5.17
C LEU A 171 7.80 -4.47 6.06
N ALA A 172 8.88 -4.01 6.70
CA ALA A 172 9.66 -4.82 7.62
C ALA A 172 8.87 -5.16 8.90
N ALA A 173 8.14 -4.20 9.46
CA ALA A 173 7.26 -4.40 10.61
C ALA A 173 6.11 -5.38 10.28
N LEU A 174 5.49 -5.24 9.10
CA LEU A 174 4.52 -6.20 8.59
C LEU A 174 5.12 -7.60 8.46
N LEU A 175 6.30 -7.72 7.85
CA LEU A 175 6.95 -9.02 7.66
C LEU A 175 7.27 -9.70 8.99
N ARG A 176 7.79 -8.97 9.97
CA ARG A 176 8.00 -9.49 11.34
C ARG A 176 6.69 -10.01 11.92
N TRP A 177 5.64 -9.20 11.90
CA TRP A 177 4.32 -9.62 12.41
C TRP A 177 3.73 -10.81 11.65
N LEU A 178 3.98 -10.96 10.34
CA LEU A 178 3.50 -12.10 9.56
C LEU A 178 4.24 -13.40 9.89
N LEU A 179 5.53 -13.30 10.22
CA LEU A 179 6.38 -14.46 10.52
C LEU A 179 6.33 -14.90 12.00
N HIS A 180 5.72 -14.09 12.87
CA HIS A 180 5.64 -14.34 14.31
C HIS A 180 4.19 -14.17 14.79
N GLU A 181 3.60 -15.23 15.34
CA GLU A 181 2.18 -15.24 15.77
C GLU A 181 1.95 -14.51 17.10
N ASP A 182 2.98 -14.34 17.91
CA ASP A 182 2.97 -13.71 19.23
C ASP A 182 3.03 -12.18 19.19
N LEU A 183 3.29 -11.58 18.03
CA LEU A 183 3.45 -10.14 17.89
C LEU A 183 2.13 -9.41 17.66
N SER A 184 2.00 -8.24 18.29
CA SER A 184 0.96 -7.26 17.94
C SER A 184 1.45 -6.35 16.81
N LEU A 185 0.70 -6.28 15.71
CA LEU A 185 1.05 -5.40 14.60
C LEU A 185 1.02 -3.92 15.00
N THR A 186 0.07 -3.53 15.84
CA THR A 186 -0.02 -2.15 16.35
C THR A 186 1.23 -1.78 17.13
N GLU A 187 1.77 -2.70 17.94
CA GLU A 187 3.01 -2.48 18.68
C GLU A 187 4.24 -2.48 17.78
N GLU A 188 4.29 -3.35 16.76
CA GLU A 188 5.37 -3.36 15.77
C GLU A 188 5.42 -2.03 14.99
N PHE A 189 4.25 -1.51 14.56
CA PHE A 189 4.17 -0.20 13.91
C PHE A 189 4.53 0.95 14.85
N SER A 190 4.10 0.92 16.10
CA SER A 190 4.47 1.94 17.08
C SER A 190 5.98 1.99 17.32
N ARG A 191 6.62 0.83 17.54
CA ARG A 191 8.08 0.72 17.72
C ARG A 191 8.85 1.15 16.47
N MET A 192 8.38 0.74 15.30
CA MET A 192 8.96 1.14 14.02
C MET A 192 8.89 2.65 13.81
N LEU A 193 7.74 3.26 14.10
CA LEU A 193 7.56 4.71 13.96
C LEU A 193 8.41 5.49 14.97
N ASP A 194 8.48 5.04 16.22
CA ASP A 194 9.34 5.66 17.23
C ASP A 194 10.80 5.65 16.80
N LEU A 195 11.28 4.53 16.25
CA LEU A 195 12.63 4.45 15.69
C LEU A 195 12.83 5.44 14.53
N PHE A 196 11.82 5.61 13.68
CA PHE A 196 11.89 6.54 12.55
C PHE A 196 11.93 8.01 12.98
N LEU A 197 11.09 8.39 13.96
CA LEU A 197 10.97 9.78 14.43
C LEU A 197 12.14 10.20 15.33
N PHE A 198 12.60 9.30 16.21
CA PHE A 198 13.58 9.64 17.24
C PHE A 198 14.98 9.06 17.00
N GLY A 199 15.10 8.08 16.10
CA GLY A 199 16.35 7.35 15.88
C GLY A 199 16.79 6.56 17.11
N LEU A 200 18.08 6.20 17.14
CA LEU A 200 18.71 5.47 18.25
C LEU A 200 19.43 6.37 19.26
N ARG A 201 19.48 7.68 19.02
CA ARG A 201 20.13 8.60 19.96
C ARG A 201 19.27 8.70 21.22
N PRO A 202 19.89 8.79 22.42
CA PRO A 202 19.14 9.05 23.64
C PRO A 202 18.29 10.30 23.48
N ARG A 203 17.01 10.25 23.89
CA ARG A 203 16.18 11.45 23.97
C ARG A 203 16.81 12.38 25.02
N PRO A 204 17.02 13.67 24.70
CA PRO A 204 17.56 14.63 25.66
C PRO A 204 16.63 14.82 26.87
#